data_AF-A0A256SY83-F1
#
_entry.id   AF-A0A256SY83-F1
#
_cell.length_a   1.000
_cell.length_b   1.000
_cell.length_c   1.000
_cell.angle_alpha   90.00
_cell.angle_beta   90.00
_cell.angle_gamma   90.00
#
_symmetry.space_group_name_H-M   'P 1'
#
loop_
_entity.id
_entity.type
_entity.pdbx_description
1 polymer ?
#
loop_
_entity_poly.entity_id
_entity_poly.type
_entity_poly.pdbx_seq_one_letter_code
_entity_poly.pdbx_strand_id
1 'polypeptide(L)'
;MTIYAIELPNNKIKITADGWTLNNLEEHGVNIRRSKTRRNIFENEVTSYGVVVSDDEFSLTASKSKFSEAKYRLLQASLFVNNMFMLSSTNTTNVFLEDLKISFETNNIRATQSVSFLGNKS
;
A
#
# COMPACT_ATOMS: atom_id res chain seq x y z
N MET A 1 -11.29 7.61 4.34
CA MET A 1 -10.01 7.14 4.90
C MET A 1 -9.56 8.14 5.94
N THR A 2 -9.46 7.70 7.18
CA THR A 2 -8.92 8.51 8.28
C THR A 2 -7.48 8.04 8.52
N ILE A 3 -6.54 8.97 8.70
CA ILE A 3 -5.14 8.62 9.00
C ILE A 3 -4.88 8.97 10.46
N TYR A 4 -4.41 7.99 11.24
CA TYR A 4 -3.95 8.19 12.60
C TYR A 4 -2.43 8.22 12.65
N ALA A 5 -1.89 8.98 13.59
CA ALA A 5 -0.46 9.06 13.82
C ALA A 5 -0.17 8.95 15.32
N ILE A 6 0.76 8.06 15.66
CA ILE A 6 1.18 7.78 17.03
C ILE A 6 2.67 8.11 17.11
N GLU A 7 3.03 9.03 18.00
CA GLU A 7 4.44 9.32 18.24
C GLU A 7 5.12 8.13 18.92
N LEU A 8 6.34 7.83 18.48
CA LEU A 8 7.18 6.79 19.05
C LEU A 8 8.47 7.41 19.62
N PRO A 9 9.17 6.70 20.53
CA PRO A 9 10.50 7.11 20.98
C PRO A 9 11.49 7.31 19.82
N ASN A 10 12.59 8.02 20.08
CA ASN A 10 13.67 8.27 19.12
C ASN A 10 13.24 9.06 17.87
N ASN A 11 12.37 10.05 18.06
CA ASN A 11 11.89 10.95 17.00
C ASN A 11 11.22 10.21 15.82
N LYS A 12 10.53 9.11 16.14
CA LYS A 12 9.77 8.30 15.18
C LYS A 12 8.28 8.56 15.30
N ILE A 13 7.56 8.21 14.25
CA ILE A 13 6.11 8.27 14.17
C ILE A 13 5.61 7.03 13.45
N LYS A 14 4.62 6.36 14.04
CA LYS A 14 3.82 5.32 13.37
C LYS A 14 2.60 5.98 12.77
N ILE A 15 2.35 5.73 11.50
CA ILE A 15 1.16 6.22 10.80
C ILE A 15 0.33 5.00 10.41
N THR A 16 -0.98 5.05 10.66
CA THR A 16 -1.94 4.00 10.31
C THR A 16 -3.12 4.61 9.55
N ALA A 17 -3.79 3.81 8.74
CA ALA A 17 -5.02 4.22 8.04
C ALA A 17 -6.19 3.38 8.53
N ASP A 18 -7.27 4.04 8.90
CA ASP A 18 -8.55 3.41 9.25
C ASP A 18 -9.35 3.05 8.00
N GLY A 19 -10.07 1.93 8.08
CA GLY A 19 -11.09 1.54 7.11
C GLY A 19 -10.63 0.67 5.93
N TRP A 20 -9.36 0.29 5.85
CA TRP A 20 -8.89 -0.71 4.88
C TRP A 20 -8.22 -1.85 5.64
N THR A 21 -8.91 -2.97 5.78
CA THR A 21 -8.35 -4.21 6.31
C THR A 21 -8.35 -5.28 5.23
N LEU A 22 -7.47 -6.28 5.35
CA LEU A 22 -7.53 -7.46 4.48
C LEU A 22 -8.90 -8.15 4.59
N ASN A 23 -9.52 -8.12 5.78
CA ASN A 23 -10.88 -8.60 5.99
C ASN A 23 -11.91 -7.77 5.23
N ASN A 24 -11.80 -6.43 5.22
CA ASN A 24 -12.68 -5.59 4.39
C ASN A 24 -12.58 -5.97 2.91
N LEU A 25 -11.38 -6.31 2.42
CA LEU A 25 -11.20 -6.76 1.03
C LEU A 25 -11.88 -8.11 0.76
N GLU A 26 -11.77 -9.06 1.70
CA GLU A 26 -12.44 -10.36 1.58
C GLU A 26 -13.96 -10.26 1.68
N GLU A 27 -14.48 -9.45 2.60
CA GLU A 27 -15.91 -9.20 2.80
C GLU A 27 -16.57 -8.59 1.57
N HIS A 28 -15.83 -7.78 0.82
CA HIS A 28 -16.31 -7.18 -0.41
C HIS A 28 -16.01 -8.05 -1.67
N GLY A 29 -15.57 -9.30 -1.48
CA GLY A 29 -15.48 -10.31 -2.54
C GLY A 29 -14.09 -10.52 -3.14
N VAL A 30 -13.05 -9.88 -2.59
CA VAL A 30 -11.69 -9.97 -3.10
C VAL A 30 -10.92 -11.02 -2.35
N ASN A 31 -10.82 -12.19 -2.94
CA ASN A 31 -10.12 -13.30 -2.33
C ASN A 31 -8.60 -13.19 -2.55
N ILE A 32 -7.96 -12.22 -1.88
CA ILE A 32 -6.50 -12.03 -1.92
C ILE A 32 -5.80 -13.24 -1.31
N ARG A 33 -6.34 -13.82 -0.22
CA ARG A 33 -5.73 -14.99 0.44
C ARG A 33 -5.75 -16.26 -0.41
N ARG A 34 -6.78 -16.47 -1.26
CA ARG A 34 -6.89 -17.68 -2.11
C ARG A 34 -6.02 -17.65 -3.37
N SER A 35 -5.67 -16.49 -3.89
CA SER A 35 -4.81 -16.37 -5.07
C SER A 35 -3.38 -16.00 -4.69
N LYS A 36 -2.46 -16.98 -4.77
CA LYS A 36 -1.03 -16.77 -4.50
C LYS A 36 -0.44 -15.62 -5.33
N THR A 37 -0.83 -15.51 -6.60
CA THR A 37 -0.36 -14.44 -7.49
C THR A 37 -0.84 -13.07 -7.01
N ARG A 38 -2.14 -12.92 -6.70
CA ARG A 38 -2.70 -11.64 -6.21
C ARG A 38 -2.10 -11.25 -4.87
N ARG A 39 -1.90 -12.23 -3.97
CA ARG A 39 -1.22 -12.00 -2.69
C ARG A 39 0.21 -11.50 -2.88
N ASN A 40 0.99 -12.13 -3.76
CA ASN A 40 2.36 -11.69 -4.03
C ASN A 40 2.39 -10.26 -4.62
N ILE A 41 1.50 -9.93 -5.55
CA ILE A 41 1.40 -8.57 -6.11
C ILE A 41 1.07 -7.57 -5.01
N PHE A 42 0.06 -7.87 -4.20
CA PHE A 42 -0.34 -7.06 -3.06
C PHE A 42 0.83 -6.82 -2.10
N GLU A 43 1.46 -7.90 -1.60
CA GLU A 43 2.56 -7.85 -0.63
C GLU A 43 3.77 -7.09 -1.17
N ASN A 44 4.15 -7.32 -2.43
CA ASN A 44 5.27 -6.63 -3.07
C ASN A 44 5.02 -5.13 -3.18
N GLU A 45 3.83 -4.72 -3.61
CA GLU A 45 3.51 -3.30 -3.82
C GLU A 45 3.34 -2.54 -2.50
N VAL A 46 2.61 -3.08 -1.52
CA VAL A 46 2.48 -2.39 -0.22
C VAL A 46 3.84 -2.25 0.48
N THR A 47 4.70 -3.26 0.33
CA THR A 47 6.09 -3.20 0.81
C THR A 47 6.91 -2.14 0.06
N SER A 48 6.67 -1.92 -1.24
CA SER A 48 7.37 -0.89 -2.03
C SER A 48 7.12 0.53 -1.52
N TYR A 49 5.93 0.78 -0.93
CA TYR A 49 5.59 2.02 -0.24
C TYR A 49 6.14 2.09 1.21
N GLY A 50 6.85 1.06 1.68
CA GLY A 50 7.32 0.94 3.06
C GLY A 50 6.19 0.70 4.06
N VAL A 51 5.04 0.22 3.58
CA VAL A 51 3.88 -0.13 4.41
C VAL A 51 4.00 -1.58 4.84
N VAL A 52 3.79 -1.80 6.12
CA VAL A 52 3.69 -3.12 6.75
C VAL A 52 2.23 -3.42 6.97
N VAL A 53 1.83 -4.64 6.62
CA VAL A 53 0.49 -5.19 6.87
C VAL A 53 0.62 -6.18 8.03
N SER A 54 0.02 -5.88 9.17
CA SER A 54 0.01 -6.74 10.36
C SER A 54 -1.39 -6.73 10.96
N ASP A 55 -1.92 -7.90 11.31
CA ASP A 55 -3.29 -8.05 11.86
C ASP A 55 -4.34 -7.29 11.05
N ASP A 56 -4.19 -7.33 9.73
CA ASP A 56 -5.03 -6.65 8.76
C ASP A 56 -4.99 -5.11 8.82
N GLU A 57 -4.04 -4.48 9.53
CA GLU A 57 -3.80 -3.03 9.51
C GLU A 57 -2.63 -2.62 8.61
N PHE A 58 -2.83 -1.57 7.82
CA PHE A 58 -1.76 -0.89 7.09
C PHE A 58 -1.09 0.13 8.00
N SER A 59 0.20 -0.05 8.23
CA SER A 59 0.98 0.91 9.00
C SER A 59 2.36 1.13 8.43
N LEU A 60 2.94 2.27 8.73
CA LEU A 60 4.34 2.53 8.40
C LEU A 60 4.98 3.35 9.52
N THR A 61 6.28 3.19 9.67
CA THR A 61 7.06 3.94 10.65
C THR A 61 8.09 4.81 9.93
N ALA A 62 8.18 6.08 10.31
CA ALA A 62 9.15 7.02 9.76
C ALA A 62 9.71 7.94 10.84
N SER A 63 10.76 8.70 10.53
CA SER A 63 11.16 9.83 11.37
C SER A 63 10.08 10.93 11.31
N LYS A 64 9.93 11.73 12.38
CA LYS A 64 8.99 12.86 12.38
C LYS A 64 9.25 13.84 11.22
N SER A 65 10.52 14.04 10.86
CA SER A 65 10.92 14.88 9.71
C SER A 65 10.38 14.41 8.36
N LYS A 66 10.05 13.12 8.24
CA LYS A 66 9.50 12.50 7.02
C LYS A 66 7.99 12.25 7.12
N PHE A 67 7.30 12.85 8.08
CA PHE A 67 5.87 12.61 8.31
C PHE A 67 5.02 12.85 7.06
N SER A 68 5.25 13.95 6.32
CA SER A 68 4.50 14.27 5.10
C SER A 68 4.69 13.23 3.99
N GLU A 69 5.94 12.79 3.77
CA GLU A 69 6.29 11.75 2.80
C GLU A 69 5.67 10.41 3.19
N ALA A 70 5.78 10.05 4.47
CA ALA A 70 5.18 8.86 5.04
C ALA A 70 3.65 8.84 4.85
N LYS A 71 2.97 9.94 5.17
CA LYS A 71 1.52 10.08 4.94
C LYS A 71 1.14 9.87 3.47
N TYR A 72 1.91 10.46 2.56
CA TYR A 72 1.67 10.29 1.12
C TYR A 72 1.84 8.84 0.67
N ARG A 73 2.89 8.14 1.12
CA ARG A 73 3.09 6.72 0.81
C ARG A 73 1.96 5.84 1.32
N LEU A 74 1.44 6.10 2.54
CA LEU A 74 0.29 5.35 3.07
C LEU A 74 -0.97 5.55 2.21
N LEU A 75 -1.20 6.78 1.76
CA LEU A 75 -2.31 7.09 0.85
C LEU A 75 -2.15 6.34 -0.49
N GLN A 76 -0.95 6.35 -1.09
CA GLN A 76 -0.70 5.63 -2.34
C GLN A 76 -0.92 4.12 -2.19
N ALA A 77 -0.42 3.52 -1.10
CA ALA A 77 -0.67 2.11 -0.80
C ALA A 77 -2.18 1.82 -0.65
N SER A 78 -2.92 2.70 0.03
CA SER A 78 -4.36 2.52 0.22
C SER A 78 -5.15 2.64 -1.10
N LEU A 79 -4.75 3.54 -1.99
CA LEU A 79 -5.34 3.69 -3.33
C LEU A 79 -5.06 2.47 -4.21
N PHE A 80 -3.84 1.93 -4.15
CA PHE A 80 -3.51 0.68 -4.84
C PHE A 80 -4.43 -0.46 -4.39
N VAL A 81 -4.62 -0.61 -3.09
CA VAL A 81 -5.48 -1.64 -2.52
C VAL A 81 -6.93 -1.47 -2.97
N ASN A 82 -7.41 -0.22 -3.04
CA ASN A 82 -8.73 0.09 -3.61
C ASN A 82 -8.81 -0.26 -5.12
N ASN A 83 -7.77 -0.01 -5.90
CA ASN A 83 -7.74 -0.39 -7.32
C ASN A 83 -7.71 -1.92 -7.51
N MET A 84 -6.93 -2.64 -6.69
CA MET A 84 -6.98 -4.09 -6.63
C MET A 84 -8.39 -4.58 -6.32
N PHE A 85 -9.09 -3.88 -5.42
CA PHE A 85 -10.47 -4.19 -5.10
C PHE A 85 -11.39 -4.06 -6.32
N MET A 86 -11.44 -2.87 -6.92
CA MET A 86 -12.31 -2.57 -8.05
C MET A 86 -12.11 -3.54 -9.22
N LEU A 87 -10.86 -3.80 -9.60
CA LEU A 87 -10.52 -4.61 -10.77
C LEU A 87 -10.62 -6.12 -10.53
N SER A 88 -10.61 -6.56 -9.27
CA SER A 88 -10.75 -7.98 -8.94
C SER A 88 -12.16 -8.51 -9.15
N SER A 89 -13.17 -7.64 -9.06
CA SER A 89 -14.58 -7.99 -9.25
C SER A 89 -14.93 -8.32 -10.71
N THR A 90 -14.10 -7.90 -11.68
CA THR A 90 -14.42 -7.94 -13.11
C THR A 90 -13.60 -8.93 -13.95
N ASN A 91 -12.43 -9.43 -13.49
CA ASN A 91 -11.42 -9.97 -14.41
C ASN A 91 -10.68 -11.26 -13.99
N THR A 92 -10.30 -12.06 -15.01
CA THR A 92 -9.30 -13.14 -14.91
C THR A 92 -7.89 -12.57 -14.67
N THR A 93 -6.99 -13.33 -14.04
CA THR A 93 -5.73 -12.84 -13.44
C THR A 93 -4.81 -12.02 -14.37
N ASN A 94 -4.75 -12.33 -15.67
CA ASN A 94 -3.88 -11.60 -16.60
C ASN A 94 -4.46 -10.24 -16.98
N VAL A 95 -5.77 -10.17 -17.26
CA VAL A 95 -6.47 -8.91 -17.55
C VAL A 95 -6.46 -7.98 -16.34
N PHE A 96 -6.59 -8.54 -15.14
CA PHE A 96 -6.47 -7.81 -13.88
C PHE A 96 -5.13 -7.06 -13.73
N LEU A 97 -4.01 -7.68 -14.14
CA LEU A 97 -2.68 -7.06 -14.04
C LEU A 97 -2.51 -5.91 -15.02
N GLU A 98 -3.06 -6.04 -16.22
CA GLU A 98 -3.00 -5.01 -17.26
C GLU A 98 -3.84 -3.80 -16.86
N ASP A 99 -5.08 -4.03 -16.40
CA ASP A 99 -5.96 -2.96 -15.92
C ASP A 99 -5.38 -2.24 -14.70
N LEU A 100 -4.68 -2.96 -13.81
CA LEU A 100 -4.00 -2.34 -12.68
C LEU A 100 -2.95 -1.34 -13.15
N LYS A 101 -2.09 -1.75 -14.09
CA LYS A 101 -1.05 -0.86 -14.66
C LYS A 101 -1.66 0.37 -15.31
N ILE A 102 -2.73 0.19 -16.11
CA ILE A 102 -3.43 1.29 -16.78
C ILE A 102 -4.07 2.24 -15.76
N SER A 103 -4.74 1.69 -14.74
CA SER A 103 -5.32 2.47 -13.64
C SER A 103 -4.23 3.28 -12.92
N PHE A 104 -3.07 2.67 -12.67
CA PHE A 104 -1.94 3.37 -12.09
C PHE A 104 -1.42 4.49 -12.97
N GLU A 105 -1.10 4.23 -14.25
CA GLU A 105 -0.60 5.26 -15.18
C GLU A 105 -1.57 6.45 -15.31
N THR A 106 -2.87 6.18 -15.31
CA THR A 106 -3.92 7.20 -15.38
C THR A 106 -4.01 8.04 -14.09
N ASN A 107 -3.79 7.41 -12.93
CA ASN A 107 -3.84 8.08 -11.63
C ASN A 107 -2.49 8.70 -11.20
N ASN A 108 -1.39 8.41 -11.90
CA ASN A 108 -0.04 8.79 -11.51
C ASN A 108 0.33 10.22 -11.94
N ILE A 109 -0.20 11.20 -11.22
CA ILE A 109 0.43 12.53 -11.10
C ILE A 109 1.74 12.34 -10.33
N ARG A 110 2.81 12.03 -11.07
CA ARG A 110 4.24 12.05 -10.69
C ARG A 110 4.49 12.10 -9.18
N ALA A 111 4.37 10.97 -8.50
CA ALA A 111 5.04 10.79 -7.23
C ALA A 111 6.55 10.70 -7.50
N THR A 112 7.27 11.74 -7.10
CA THR A 112 8.70 11.95 -7.33
C THR A 112 9.52 10.69 -7.05
N GLN A 113 10.43 10.36 -7.98
CA GLN A 113 11.57 9.50 -7.73
C GLN A 113 12.29 9.99 -6.47
N SER A 114 12.18 9.24 -5.39
CA SER A 114 13.12 9.29 -4.27
C SER A 114 13.42 7.86 -3.84
N VAL A 115 13.81 7.07 -4.84
CA VAL A 115 14.54 5.83 -4.60
C VAL A 115 15.96 6.23 -4.23
N SER A 116 16.26 6.35 -2.94
CA SER A 116 17.64 6.35 -2.45
C SER A 116 17.95 4.96 -1.92
N PHE A 117 18.38 4.06 -2.80
CA PHE A 117 19.15 2.89 -2.39
C PHE A 117 20.57 3.37 -2.02
N LEU A 118 20.77 3.75 -0.76
CA LEU A 118 22.13 3.79 -0.18
C LEU A 118 22.39 2.42 0.45
N GLY A 119 22.68 1.46 -0.42
CA GLY A 119 23.35 0.23 -0.01
C GLY A 119 24.81 0.56 0.28
N ASN A 120 25.15 0.83 1.55
CA ASN A 120 26.53 0.67 1.99
C ASN A 120 26.76 -0.83 2.19
N LYS A 121 27.47 -1.44 1.25
CA LYS A 121 28.19 -2.69 1.53
C LYS A 121 29.53 -2.32 2.16
N SER A 122 29.74 -2.82 3.38
CA SER A 122 31.06 -2.96 4.00
C SER A 122 31.94 -3.90 3.19
#